data_AF-A0A175RYS5-F1
#
_entry.id   AF-A0A175RYS5-F1
#
_cell.length_a   1.000
_cell.length_b   1.000
_cell.length_c   1.000
_cell.angle_alpha   90.00
_cell.angle_beta   90.00
_cell.angle_gamma   90.00
#
_symmetry.space_group_name_H-M   'P 1'
#
loop_
_entity.id
_entity.type
_entity.pdbx_description
1 polymer ?
#
loop_
_entity_poly.entity_id
_entity_poly.type
_entity_poly.pdbx_seq_one_letter_code
_entity_poly.pdbx_strand_id
1 'polypeptide(L)'
;MSDATNPAPDQYARVVVIGAGQAGLSVAHHLRRLGLAPGSDLVVLDRGPDTGGAWQYRWEALRLGAAHRVHDLPGMRAMGLTFDDADRARPARDVVAEYYRRFEQHYDLRVRRPVAVTSVTRTEGSDRLCTTLQTPDGRTSRISSEVVVNATGTWGTPFVPWYPGRDVFTGRQLDTTEYRSAAEFAGQDVVVVGGGTSAIGFLLELDGVARSTRWFTRRPVVWSDSASLDLDSAVAAVDEQDRAARAGRVLPSIVSGTGIPVTRRIRAGIDRGTLVASPMFARLDATGVVTAEGEHVHADAVLWATGFRADLRHLAPLKLRTAQGGIVVADGRSEDEPRLFLAGYGPQASTIGANRAGRRIARQVVDVLADVS
;
A
#
# COMPACT_ATOMS: atom_id res chain seq x y z
N MET A 1 -24.90 32.04 -17.78
CA MET A 1 -23.49 32.06 -17.35
C MET A 1 -22.91 30.70 -17.69
N SER A 2 -21.73 30.69 -18.31
CA SER A 2 -21.19 29.66 -19.21
C SER A 2 -21.33 28.21 -18.76
N ASP A 3 -21.95 27.44 -19.65
CA ASP A 3 -21.95 25.98 -19.71
C ASP A 3 -20.52 25.52 -20.04
N ALA A 4 -19.74 25.17 -19.01
CA ALA A 4 -18.40 24.65 -19.16
C ALA A 4 -18.50 23.20 -19.62
N THR A 5 -18.76 23.02 -20.93
CA THR A 5 -18.70 21.72 -21.60
C THR A 5 -17.36 21.08 -21.30
N ASN A 6 -17.39 20.04 -20.47
CA ASN A 6 -16.19 19.30 -20.10
C ASN A 6 -15.65 18.65 -21.39
N PRO A 7 -14.40 18.90 -21.81
CA PRO A 7 -13.92 18.40 -23.09
C PRO A 7 -14.03 16.88 -23.17
N ALA A 8 -14.39 16.39 -24.36
CA ALA A 8 -14.57 14.98 -24.65
C ALA A 8 -13.31 14.16 -24.26
N PRO A 9 -13.48 12.92 -23.78
CA PRO A 9 -12.35 12.08 -23.39
C PRO A 9 -11.42 11.80 -24.58
N ASP A 10 -10.09 11.84 -24.34
CA ASP A 10 -9.07 11.65 -25.39
C ASP A 10 -8.99 10.20 -25.89
N GLN A 11 -9.42 9.26 -25.06
CA GLN A 11 -9.38 7.83 -25.35
C GLN A 11 -10.58 7.11 -24.73
N TYR A 12 -11.02 6.04 -25.38
CA TYR A 12 -11.90 5.02 -24.81
C TYR A 12 -11.13 3.75 -24.45
N ALA A 13 -11.50 3.11 -23.34
CA ALA A 13 -11.12 1.75 -22.99
C ALA A 13 -12.30 1.05 -22.28
N ARG A 14 -12.45 -0.26 -22.41
CA ARG A 14 -13.50 -0.98 -21.67
C ARG A 14 -13.22 -0.94 -20.17
N VAL A 15 -11.96 -1.18 -19.79
CA VAL A 15 -11.51 -1.24 -18.40
C VAL A 15 -10.25 -0.41 -18.19
N VAL A 16 -10.27 0.42 -17.14
CA VAL A 16 -9.07 1.10 -16.63
C VAL A 16 -8.67 0.48 -15.29
N VAL A 17 -7.45 -0.03 -15.19
CA VAL A 17 -6.83 -0.47 -13.92
C VAL A 17 -5.88 0.61 -13.43
N ILE A 18 -6.14 1.15 -12.25
CA ILE A 18 -5.35 2.23 -11.63
C ILE A 18 -4.41 1.62 -10.58
N GLY A 19 -3.11 1.67 -10.84
CA GLY A 19 -2.06 1.06 -10.05
C GLY A 19 -1.60 -0.27 -10.64
N ALA A 20 -0.30 -0.42 -10.83
CA ALA A 20 0.36 -1.63 -11.32
C ALA A 20 1.37 -2.16 -10.28
N GLY A 21 0.94 -2.12 -9.01
CA GLY A 21 1.47 -3.00 -7.98
C GLY A 21 0.85 -4.39 -8.07
N GLN A 22 1.05 -5.19 -7.03
CA GLN A 22 0.64 -6.59 -7.04
C GLN A 22 -0.84 -6.82 -7.40
N ALA A 23 -1.74 -6.07 -6.75
CA ALA A 23 -3.17 -6.22 -6.95
C ALA A 23 -3.60 -5.88 -8.39
N GLY A 24 -3.07 -4.78 -8.94
CA GLY A 24 -3.38 -4.34 -10.29
C GLY A 24 -2.85 -5.30 -11.36
N LEU A 25 -1.61 -5.77 -11.21
CA LEU A 25 -1.03 -6.76 -12.13
C LEU A 25 -1.77 -8.10 -12.08
N SER A 26 -2.21 -8.53 -10.90
CA SER A 26 -3.05 -9.72 -10.72
C SER A 26 -4.38 -9.59 -11.48
N VAL A 27 -5.09 -8.46 -11.32
CA VAL A 27 -6.34 -8.19 -12.04
C VAL A 27 -6.10 -8.12 -13.55
N ALA A 28 -5.10 -7.34 -13.99
CA ALA A 28 -4.78 -7.16 -15.41
C ALA A 28 -4.45 -8.49 -16.10
N HIS A 29 -3.65 -9.36 -15.45
CA HIS A 29 -3.36 -10.71 -15.96
C HIS A 29 -4.65 -11.52 -16.18
N HIS A 30 -5.57 -11.51 -15.21
CA HIS A 30 -6.81 -12.26 -15.35
C HIS A 30 -7.77 -11.66 -16.38
N LEU A 31 -7.89 -10.34 -16.48
CA LEU A 31 -8.68 -9.66 -17.52
C LEU A 31 -8.14 -9.99 -18.92
N ARG A 32 -6.81 -9.95 -19.10
CA ARG A 32 -6.14 -10.37 -20.35
C ARG A 32 -6.44 -11.83 -20.70
N ARG A 33 -6.48 -12.72 -19.71
CA ARG A 33 -6.85 -14.13 -19.91
C ARG A 33 -8.33 -14.32 -20.26
N LEU A 34 -9.18 -13.38 -19.90
CA LEU A 34 -10.62 -13.37 -20.23
C LEU A 34 -10.90 -12.65 -21.55
N GLY A 35 -9.87 -12.26 -22.30
CA GLY A 35 -10.00 -11.77 -23.68
C GLY A 35 -9.91 -10.26 -23.85
N LEU A 36 -9.72 -9.48 -22.78
CA LEU A 36 -9.50 -8.03 -22.92
C LEU A 36 -8.09 -7.76 -23.43
N ALA A 37 -7.97 -7.03 -24.54
CA ALA A 37 -6.68 -6.71 -25.13
C ALA A 37 -5.99 -5.53 -24.40
N PRO A 38 -4.78 -5.71 -23.82
CA PRO A 38 -4.02 -4.61 -23.24
C PRO A 38 -3.68 -3.53 -24.28
N GLY A 39 -3.73 -2.27 -23.84
CA GLY A 39 -3.47 -1.10 -24.68
C GLY A 39 -4.66 -0.62 -25.52
N SER A 40 -5.74 -1.41 -25.61
CA SER A 40 -7.02 -1.03 -26.25
C SER A 40 -8.18 -1.20 -25.26
N ASP A 41 -8.71 -2.41 -25.11
CA ASP A 41 -9.81 -2.70 -24.17
C ASP A 41 -9.40 -2.49 -22.71
N LEU A 42 -8.15 -2.83 -22.38
CA LEU A 42 -7.59 -2.76 -21.04
C LEU A 42 -6.45 -1.75 -21.00
N VAL A 43 -6.63 -0.69 -20.21
CA VAL A 43 -5.55 0.27 -19.92
C VAL A 43 -5.12 0.11 -18.47
N VAL A 44 -3.82 -0.13 -18.26
CA VAL A 44 -3.22 -0.18 -16.92
C VAL A 44 -2.34 1.05 -16.72
N LEU A 45 -2.57 1.77 -15.63
CA LEU A 45 -1.93 3.05 -15.31
C LEU A 45 -1.16 2.93 -14.00
N ASP A 46 0.03 3.50 -13.90
CA ASP A 46 0.74 3.55 -12.63
C ASP A 46 1.57 4.82 -12.49
N ARG A 47 1.50 5.42 -11.29
CA ARG A 47 2.23 6.66 -10.99
C ARG A 47 3.71 6.44 -10.70
N GLY A 48 4.11 5.20 -10.44
CA GLY A 48 5.49 4.87 -10.13
C GLY A 48 6.40 5.15 -11.33
N PRO A 49 7.65 5.57 -11.10
CA PRO A 49 8.62 5.73 -12.17
C PRO A 49 8.99 4.39 -12.83
N ASP A 50 8.92 3.28 -12.08
CA ASP A 50 9.21 1.93 -12.57
C ASP A 50 8.22 0.89 -12.01
N THR A 51 8.42 -0.36 -12.43
CA THR A 51 7.82 -1.59 -11.95
C THR A 51 8.06 -1.86 -10.46
N GLY A 52 7.22 -2.73 -9.88
CA GLY A 52 7.32 -3.14 -8.46
C GLY A 52 6.27 -2.52 -7.54
N GLY A 53 5.49 -1.54 -8.03
CA GLY A 53 4.48 -0.85 -7.23
C GLY A 53 5.10 -0.23 -5.97
N ALA A 54 4.49 -0.41 -4.79
CA ALA A 54 5.03 0.13 -3.53
C ALA A 54 6.42 -0.44 -3.15
N TRP A 55 6.83 -1.61 -3.66
CA TRP A 55 8.11 -2.23 -3.31
C TRP A 55 9.31 -1.43 -3.81
N GLN A 56 9.18 -0.72 -4.92
CA GLN A 56 10.27 0.09 -5.49
C GLN A 56 10.76 1.21 -4.56
N TYR A 57 9.90 1.62 -3.61
CA TYR A 57 10.19 2.68 -2.64
C TYR A 57 10.69 2.17 -1.29
N ARG A 58 10.84 0.84 -1.13
CA ARG A 58 11.40 0.28 0.11
C ARG A 58 12.88 0.63 0.19
N TRP A 59 13.35 0.83 1.42
CA TRP A 59 14.75 1.16 1.69
C TRP A 59 15.68 0.03 1.28
N GLU A 60 16.92 0.38 0.92
CA GLU A 60 17.86 -0.53 0.28
C GLU A 60 18.24 -1.73 1.15
N ALA A 61 18.36 -1.51 2.45
CA ALA A 61 18.77 -2.56 3.39
C ALA A 61 17.69 -3.63 3.60
N LEU A 62 16.43 -3.38 3.20
CA LEU A 62 15.37 -4.39 3.27
C LEU A 62 15.65 -5.51 2.26
N ARG A 63 16.23 -6.61 2.75
CA ARG A 63 16.49 -7.79 1.92
C ARG A 63 15.22 -8.61 1.72
N LEU A 64 15.09 -9.26 0.56
CA LEU A 64 13.92 -10.09 0.23
C LEU A 64 13.64 -11.14 1.31
N GLY A 65 14.69 -11.78 1.85
CA GLY A 65 14.56 -12.79 2.89
C GLY A 65 14.06 -12.27 4.23
N ALA A 66 14.19 -10.97 4.49
CA ALA A 66 13.71 -10.29 5.70
C ALA A 66 12.38 -9.54 5.47
N ALA A 67 11.93 -9.40 4.22
CA ALA A 67 10.61 -8.89 3.93
C ALA A 67 9.54 -9.88 4.43
N HIS A 68 8.37 -9.36 4.83
CA HIS A 68 7.20 -10.18 5.21
C HIS A 68 6.59 -10.85 3.97
N ARG A 69 7.30 -11.86 3.44
CA ARG A 69 7.00 -12.72 2.29
C ARG A 69 6.28 -12.05 1.11
N VAL A 70 7.04 -11.82 0.03
CA VAL A 70 6.46 -11.50 -1.27
C VAL A 70 5.98 -12.80 -1.92
N HIS A 71 4.74 -12.82 -2.41
CA HIS A 71 4.20 -13.98 -3.11
C HIS A 71 4.15 -13.73 -4.62
N ASP A 72 4.33 -14.80 -5.39
CA ASP A 72 4.22 -14.79 -6.85
C ASP A 72 2.90 -14.19 -7.33
N LEU A 73 2.93 -13.41 -8.40
CA LEU A 73 1.74 -13.02 -9.15
C LEU A 73 1.11 -14.24 -9.84
N PRO A 74 -0.21 -14.23 -10.12
CA PRO A 74 -0.84 -15.27 -10.92
C PRO A 74 -0.16 -15.34 -12.29
N GLY A 75 0.36 -16.52 -12.65
CA GLY A 75 1.06 -16.74 -13.91
C GLY A 75 2.58 -16.58 -13.85
N MET A 76 3.19 -16.11 -12.75
CA MET A 76 4.65 -16.04 -12.63
C MET A 76 5.31 -17.43 -12.73
N ARG A 77 4.78 -18.44 -12.04
CA ARG A 77 5.34 -19.80 -12.14
C ARG A 77 5.28 -20.37 -13.56
N ALA A 78 4.25 -20.02 -14.34
CA ALA A 78 4.10 -20.48 -15.71
C ALA A 78 5.16 -19.89 -16.66
N MET A 79 5.73 -18.73 -16.33
CA MET A 79 6.88 -18.14 -17.04
C MET A 79 8.24 -18.58 -16.47
N GLY A 80 8.27 -19.59 -15.59
CA GLY A 80 9.49 -20.07 -14.96
C GLY A 80 10.08 -19.12 -13.92
N LEU A 81 9.26 -18.26 -13.31
CA LEU A 81 9.70 -17.25 -12.33
C LEU A 81 8.97 -17.44 -10.99
N THR A 82 9.70 -17.46 -9.88
CA THR A 82 9.12 -17.53 -8.54
C THR A 82 10.00 -16.82 -7.51
N PHE A 83 9.37 -16.18 -6.53
CA PHE A 83 10.05 -15.59 -5.37
C PHE A 83 10.63 -16.64 -4.42
N ASP A 84 10.17 -17.90 -4.50
CA ASP A 84 10.68 -18.98 -3.66
C ASP A 84 12.17 -19.27 -3.96
N ASP A 85 12.55 -19.19 -5.23
CA ASP A 85 13.91 -19.45 -5.73
C ASP A 85 14.76 -18.17 -5.83
N ALA A 86 14.19 -17.00 -5.51
CA ALA A 86 14.87 -15.73 -5.63
C ALA A 86 15.99 -15.59 -4.59
N ASP A 87 17.11 -14.98 -4.97
CA ASP A 87 18.19 -14.67 -4.03
C ASP A 87 17.69 -13.77 -2.90
N ARG A 88 17.61 -14.38 -1.71
CA ARG A 88 17.06 -13.78 -0.49
C ARG A 88 17.95 -12.66 0.08
N ALA A 89 19.22 -12.59 -0.32
CA ALA A 89 20.16 -11.57 0.12
C ALA A 89 20.07 -10.25 -0.68
N ARG A 90 19.41 -10.27 -1.85
CA ARG A 90 19.20 -9.07 -2.66
C ARG A 90 18.20 -8.11 -2.01
N PRO A 91 18.30 -6.80 -2.27
CA PRO A 91 17.29 -5.83 -1.85
C PRO A 91 15.92 -6.24 -2.41
N ALA A 92 14.89 -6.23 -1.55
CA ALA A 92 13.55 -6.61 -1.94
C ALA A 92 13.00 -5.72 -3.06
N ARG A 93 13.32 -4.41 -3.03
CA ARG A 93 12.91 -3.44 -4.05
C ARG A 93 13.38 -3.84 -5.45
N ASP A 94 14.62 -4.33 -5.55
CA ASP A 94 15.25 -4.65 -6.84
C ASP A 94 14.68 -5.95 -7.41
N VAL A 95 14.55 -7.00 -6.57
CA VAL A 95 14.01 -8.29 -7.02
C VAL A 95 12.54 -8.15 -7.44
N VAL A 96 11.72 -7.44 -6.65
CA VAL A 96 10.29 -7.28 -6.96
C VAL A 96 10.10 -6.43 -8.22
N ALA A 97 10.84 -5.33 -8.37
CA ALA A 97 10.80 -4.54 -9.60
C ALA A 97 11.22 -5.37 -10.82
N GLU A 98 12.34 -6.09 -10.73
CA GLU A 98 12.79 -6.99 -11.79
C GLU A 98 11.72 -8.02 -12.18
N TYR A 99 11.13 -8.69 -11.21
CA TYR A 99 10.16 -9.76 -11.47
C TYR A 99 8.86 -9.20 -12.06
N TYR A 100 8.39 -8.05 -11.58
CA TYR A 100 7.20 -7.41 -12.13
C TYR A 100 7.45 -6.87 -13.54
N ARG A 101 8.66 -6.36 -13.83
CA ARG A 101 9.05 -5.98 -15.20
C ARG A 101 8.98 -7.16 -16.16
N ARG A 102 9.57 -8.30 -15.79
CA ARG A 102 9.52 -9.53 -16.59
C ARG A 102 8.08 -10.01 -16.79
N PHE A 103 7.26 -9.92 -15.74
CA PHE A 103 5.84 -10.29 -15.79
C PHE A 103 5.06 -9.41 -16.76
N GLU A 104 5.21 -8.09 -16.66
CA GLU A 104 4.53 -7.13 -17.54
C GLU A 104 4.93 -7.32 -19.01
N GLN A 105 6.21 -7.58 -19.28
CA GLN A 105 6.72 -7.87 -20.62
C GLN A 105 6.19 -9.20 -21.16
N HIS A 106 6.24 -10.27 -20.37
CA HIS A 106 5.81 -11.59 -20.78
C HIS A 106 4.31 -11.63 -21.16
N TYR A 107 3.48 -10.90 -20.42
CA TYR A 107 2.04 -10.85 -20.67
C TYR A 107 1.59 -9.66 -21.54
N ASP A 108 2.53 -8.86 -22.05
CA ASP A 108 2.30 -7.62 -22.83
C ASP A 108 1.24 -6.72 -22.19
N LEU A 109 1.38 -6.41 -20.90
CA LEU A 109 0.37 -5.64 -20.14
C LEU A 109 0.36 -4.13 -20.48
N ARG A 110 1.37 -3.64 -21.20
CA ARG A 110 1.49 -2.26 -21.70
C ARG A 110 1.16 -1.19 -20.66
N VAL A 111 1.67 -1.36 -19.45
CA VAL A 111 1.42 -0.43 -18.34
C VAL A 111 1.99 0.95 -18.69
N ARG A 112 1.18 1.99 -18.54
CA ARG A 112 1.60 3.38 -18.78
C ARG A 112 2.20 3.97 -17.51
N ARG A 113 3.47 4.37 -17.60
CA ARG A 113 4.23 4.99 -16.51
C ARG A 113 5.14 6.12 -17.03
N PRO A 114 5.50 7.07 -16.15
CA PRO A 114 4.80 7.44 -14.92
C PRO A 114 3.54 8.25 -15.27
N VAL A 115 2.37 7.84 -14.75
CA VAL A 115 1.09 8.56 -14.94
C VAL A 115 0.29 8.55 -13.64
N ALA A 116 0.04 9.73 -13.08
CA ALA A 116 -0.84 9.88 -11.93
C ALA A 116 -2.30 9.96 -12.37
N VAL A 117 -3.18 9.19 -11.73
CA VAL A 117 -4.63 9.44 -11.84
C VAL A 117 -5.00 10.47 -10.79
N THR A 118 -5.50 11.63 -11.23
CA THR A 118 -5.86 12.75 -10.36
C THR A 118 -7.33 12.75 -9.97
N SER A 119 -8.20 12.24 -10.85
CA SER A 119 -9.61 12.09 -10.57
C SER A 119 -10.27 10.96 -11.36
N VAL A 120 -11.33 10.39 -10.78
CA VAL A 120 -12.32 9.57 -11.47
C VAL A 120 -13.69 10.22 -11.25
N THR A 121 -14.43 10.48 -12.32
CA THR A 121 -15.76 11.10 -12.29
C THR A 121 -16.77 10.24 -13.02
N ARG A 122 -18.06 10.44 -12.75
CA ARG A 122 -19.13 9.96 -13.63
C ARG A 122 -19.16 10.87 -14.86
N THR A 123 -19.42 10.31 -16.03
CA THR A 123 -19.64 11.10 -17.25
C THR A 123 -21.13 11.39 -17.37
N GLU A 124 -21.51 12.67 -17.33
CA GLU A 124 -22.91 13.11 -17.41
C GLU A 124 -23.59 12.57 -18.68
N GLY A 125 -24.83 12.08 -18.53
CA GLY A 125 -25.61 11.53 -19.64
C GLY A 125 -25.09 10.20 -20.20
N SER A 126 -24.18 9.50 -19.50
CA SER A 126 -23.67 8.20 -19.93
C SER A 126 -23.48 7.23 -18.77
N ASP A 127 -23.48 5.93 -19.07
CA ASP A 127 -23.16 4.88 -18.11
C ASP A 127 -21.63 4.64 -17.97
N ARG A 128 -20.80 5.65 -18.24
CA ARG A 128 -19.35 5.56 -18.19
C ARG A 128 -18.72 6.37 -17.05
N LEU A 129 -17.52 5.95 -16.69
CA LEU A 129 -16.60 6.69 -15.84
C LEU A 129 -15.57 7.44 -16.70
N CYS A 130 -15.03 8.53 -16.18
CA CYS A 130 -13.94 9.28 -16.79
C CYS A 130 -12.77 9.36 -15.82
N THR A 131 -11.61 8.87 -16.25
CA THR A 131 -10.36 8.87 -15.49
C THR A 131 -9.46 9.98 -16.01
N THR A 132 -9.12 10.96 -15.17
CA THR A 132 -8.19 12.05 -15.50
C THR A 132 -6.77 11.68 -15.11
N LEU A 133 -5.85 11.87 -16.05
CA LEU A 133 -4.45 11.50 -15.98
C LEU A 133 -3.59 12.74 -15.95
N GLN A 134 -2.47 12.69 -15.23
CA GLN A 134 -1.43 13.70 -15.25
C GLN A 134 -0.05 13.05 -15.34
N THR A 135 0.76 13.46 -16.31
CA THR A 135 2.17 13.07 -16.44
C THR A 135 3.08 14.01 -15.64
N PRO A 136 4.34 13.64 -15.33
CA PRO A 136 5.25 14.49 -14.54
C PRO A 136 5.54 15.85 -15.16
N ASP A 137 5.44 15.98 -16.48
CA ASP A 137 5.58 17.25 -17.21
C ASP A 137 4.33 18.15 -17.13
N GLY A 138 3.31 17.74 -16.37
CA GLY A 138 2.07 18.48 -16.15
C GLY A 138 0.99 18.26 -17.21
N ARG A 139 1.25 17.53 -18.31
CA ARG A 139 0.22 17.27 -19.32
C ARG A 139 -0.91 16.45 -18.72
N THR A 140 -2.13 16.82 -19.09
CA THR A 140 -3.36 16.18 -18.63
C THR A 140 -4.06 15.52 -19.81
N SER A 141 -4.62 14.33 -19.59
CA SER A 141 -5.46 13.62 -20.56
C SER A 141 -6.57 12.84 -19.84
N ARG A 142 -7.55 12.33 -20.58
CA ARG A 142 -8.73 11.66 -20.04
C ARG A 142 -9.04 10.36 -20.77
N ILE A 143 -9.41 9.35 -20.00
CA ILE A 143 -9.88 8.07 -20.53
C ILE A 143 -11.31 7.86 -20.06
N SER A 144 -12.25 7.69 -21.00
CA SER A 144 -13.59 7.20 -20.69
C SER A 144 -13.61 5.68 -20.68
N SER A 145 -14.28 5.10 -19.70
CA SER A 145 -14.34 3.65 -19.53
C SER A 145 -15.66 3.15 -18.96
N GLU A 146 -16.02 1.92 -19.31
CA GLU A 146 -17.18 1.22 -18.74
C GLU A 146 -16.92 0.87 -17.27
N VAL A 147 -15.71 0.41 -16.95
CA VAL A 147 -15.33 -0.06 -15.61
C VAL A 147 -13.96 0.50 -15.18
N VAL A 148 -13.84 0.82 -13.89
CA VAL A 148 -12.57 1.20 -13.26
C VAL A 148 -12.24 0.20 -12.16
N VAL A 149 -11.01 -0.31 -12.16
CA VAL A 149 -10.45 -1.08 -11.04
C VAL A 149 -9.39 -0.24 -10.34
N ASN A 150 -9.69 0.21 -9.12
CA ASN A 150 -8.73 0.89 -8.27
C ASN A 150 -7.85 -0.11 -7.51
N ALA A 151 -6.55 -0.13 -7.84
CA ALA A 151 -5.53 -1.01 -7.27
C ALA A 151 -4.32 -0.22 -6.72
N THR A 152 -4.56 0.98 -6.20
CA THR A 152 -3.53 1.96 -5.76
C THR A 152 -2.86 1.63 -4.43
N GLY A 153 -3.40 0.66 -3.68
CA GLY A 153 -2.87 0.25 -2.38
C GLY A 153 -2.89 1.39 -1.35
N THR A 154 -1.84 1.47 -0.53
CA THR A 154 -1.80 2.39 0.63
C THR A 154 -0.56 3.30 0.66
N TRP A 155 0.51 2.96 -0.07
CA TRP A 155 1.83 3.58 0.07
C TRP A 155 1.84 5.10 -0.13
N GLY A 156 1.02 5.65 -1.04
CA GLY A 156 0.96 7.10 -1.27
C GLY A 156 0.13 7.88 -0.25
N THR A 157 -0.35 7.23 0.81
CA THR A 157 -1.10 7.88 1.89
C THR A 157 -0.56 7.41 3.25
N PRO A 158 0.68 7.79 3.62
CA PRO A 158 1.21 7.52 4.95
C PRO A 158 0.32 8.17 6.01
N PHE A 159 0.19 7.50 7.16
CA PHE A 159 -0.57 8.02 8.29
C PHE A 159 0.38 8.48 9.38
N VAL A 160 0.49 9.78 9.56
CA VAL A 160 1.11 10.38 10.74
C VAL A 160 0.01 10.98 11.62
N PRO A 161 -0.16 10.50 12.87
CA PRO A 161 -1.18 11.04 13.75
C PRO A 161 -0.85 12.49 14.13
N TRP A 162 -1.88 13.27 14.45
CA TRP A 162 -1.66 14.45 15.27
C TRP A 162 -1.19 14.00 16.65
N TYR A 163 -0.19 14.70 17.21
CA TYR A 163 0.33 14.44 18.54
C TYR A 163 0.70 15.76 19.22
N PRO A 164 0.43 15.93 20.52
CA PRO A 164 0.75 17.17 21.22
C PRO A 164 2.24 17.54 21.07
N GLY A 165 2.51 18.79 20.69
CA GLY A 165 3.86 19.33 20.53
C GLY A 165 4.59 18.91 19.25
N ARG A 166 3.95 18.16 18.35
CA ARG A 166 4.55 17.73 17.08
C ARG A 166 4.98 18.91 16.20
N ASP A 167 4.24 20.00 16.25
CA ASP A 167 4.46 21.25 15.53
C ASP A 167 5.60 22.10 16.10
N VAL A 168 5.98 21.88 17.37
CA VAL A 168 7.08 22.62 18.02
C VAL A 168 8.40 21.86 18.00
N PHE A 169 8.40 20.56 17.70
CA PHE A 169 9.61 19.75 17.61
C PHE A 169 10.50 20.22 16.45
N THR A 170 11.75 20.58 16.77
CA THR A 170 12.69 21.20 15.82
C THR A 170 13.54 20.18 15.07
N GLY A 171 13.61 18.94 15.57
CA GLY A 171 14.32 17.86 14.91
C GLY A 171 13.60 17.33 13.66
N ARG A 172 14.25 16.40 12.97
CA ARG A 172 13.72 15.82 11.73
C ARG A 172 12.54 14.90 12.03
N GLN A 173 11.42 15.08 11.33
CA GLN A 173 10.30 14.14 11.38
C GLN A 173 10.12 13.51 10.02
N LEU A 174 9.96 12.20 9.98
CA LEU A 174 9.70 11.49 8.73
C LEU A 174 8.77 10.30 8.94
N ASP A 175 8.00 9.97 7.91
CA ASP A 175 7.24 8.72 7.87
C ASP A 175 7.98 7.61 7.12
N THR A 176 7.34 6.44 7.02
CA THR A 176 7.94 5.25 6.38
C THR A 176 8.33 5.47 4.91
N THR A 177 7.65 6.38 4.19
CA THR A 177 7.90 6.66 2.77
C THR A 177 9.13 7.53 2.53
N GLU A 178 9.59 8.22 3.57
CA GLU A 178 10.73 9.14 3.54
C GLU A 178 12.02 8.49 4.04
N TYR A 179 11.94 7.38 4.78
CA TYR A 179 13.11 6.62 5.21
C TYR A 179 13.85 6.00 4.00
N ARG A 180 15.17 6.20 3.92
CA ARG A 180 16.03 5.70 2.83
C ARG A 180 17.14 4.77 3.29
N SER A 181 17.83 5.14 4.38
CA SER A 181 18.94 4.38 4.95
C SER A 181 19.19 4.79 6.40
N ALA A 182 19.63 3.84 7.24
CA ALA A 182 20.13 4.14 8.58
C ALA A 182 21.33 5.10 8.61
N ALA A 183 22.11 5.19 7.53
CA ALA A 183 23.29 6.05 7.47
C ALA A 183 22.96 7.55 7.67
N GLU A 184 21.74 7.98 7.29
CA GLU A 184 21.28 9.35 7.51
C GLU A 184 21.09 9.71 9.01
N PHE A 185 21.09 8.70 9.88
CA PHE A 185 20.88 8.82 11.32
C PHE A 185 22.14 8.47 12.12
N ALA A 186 23.30 8.37 11.45
CA ALA A 186 24.56 8.07 12.11
C ALA A 186 24.85 9.10 13.21
N GLY A 187 25.07 8.61 14.44
CA GLY A 187 25.35 9.47 15.59
C GLY A 187 24.15 10.29 16.11
N GLN A 188 22.92 10.06 15.66
CA GLN A 188 21.72 10.76 16.12
C GLN A 188 20.97 9.98 17.22
N ASP A 189 20.22 10.68 18.06
CA ASP A 189 19.20 10.10 18.95
C ASP A 189 17.87 9.99 18.20
N VAL A 190 17.39 8.76 17.97
CA VAL A 190 16.23 8.51 17.10
C VAL A 190 15.06 7.93 17.89
N VAL A 191 13.93 8.62 17.86
CA VAL A 191 12.66 8.10 18.34
C VAL A 191 11.94 7.37 17.22
N VAL A 192 11.53 6.13 17.45
CA VAL A 192 10.74 5.33 16.50
C VAL A 192 9.35 5.09 17.07
N VAL A 193 8.31 5.47 16.32
CA VAL A 193 6.91 5.35 16.74
C VAL A 193 6.16 4.34 15.87
N GLY A 194 5.54 3.35 16.50
CA GLY A 194 4.70 2.35 15.85
C GLY A 194 5.14 0.92 16.17
N GLY A 195 4.19 0.01 16.37
CA GLY A 195 4.48 -1.39 16.73
C GLY A 195 4.58 -2.35 15.54
N GLY A 196 4.61 -1.82 14.31
CA GLY A 196 4.57 -2.62 13.09
C GLY A 196 5.92 -3.08 12.60
N THR A 197 5.89 -3.86 11.53
CA THR A 197 7.07 -4.47 10.92
C THR A 197 8.06 -3.46 10.35
N SER A 198 7.58 -2.31 9.85
CA SER A 198 8.45 -1.19 9.44
C SER A 198 9.26 -0.65 10.62
N ALA A 199 8.62 -0.42 11.77
CA ALA A 199 9.30 0.13 12.96
C ALA A 199 10.41 -0.82 13.45
N ILE A 200 10.10 -2.12 13.53
CA ILE A 200 11.07 -3.15 13.89
C ILE A 200 12.21 -3.21 12.87
N GLY A 201 11.89 -3.11 11.58
CA GLY A 201 12.90 -3.02 10.51
C GLY A 201 13.85 -1.85 10.72
N PHE A 202 13.33 -0.65 11.01
CA PHE A 202 14.13 0.54 11.29
C PHE A 202 15.00 0.38 12.53
N LEU A 203 14.43 -0.09 13.65
CA LEU A 203 15.19 -0.32 14.89
C LEU A 203 16.36 -1.27 14.67
N LEU A 204 16.13 -2.37 13.96
CA LEU A 204 17.17 -3.36 13.64
C LEU A 204 18.20 -2.87 12.60
N GLU A 205 17.96 -1.76 11.92
CA GLU A 205 18.90 -1.15 10.96
C GLU A 205 19.68 0.01 11.60
N LEU A 206 19.03 0.77 12.48
CA LEU A 206 19.62 1.85 13.25
C LEU A 206 20.55 1.34 14.36
N ASP A 207 20.37 0.09 14.78
CA ASP A 207 21.19 -0.59 15.78
C ASP A 207 22.68 -0.59 15.39
N GLY A 208 23.52 0.05 16.21
CA GLY A 208 24.94 0.24 15.93
C GLY A 208 25.27 1.36 14.93
N VAL A 209 24.28 2.11 14.45
CA VAL A 209 24.44 3.27 13.54
C VAL A 209 24.02 4.57 14.23
N ALA A 210 22.79 4.62 14.74
CA ALA A 210 22.31 5.72 15.56
C ALA A 210 23.05 5.74 16.92
N ARG A 211 23.16 6.92 17.52
CA ARG A 211 23.72 7.06 18.89
C ARG A 211 22.82 6.37 19.90
N SER A 212 21.52 6.55 19.76
CA SER A 212 20.51 5.86 20.56
C SER A 212 19.20 5.70 19.79
N THR A 213 18.40 4.70 20.17
CA THR A 213 17.05 4.53 19.67
C THR A 213 16.06 4.35 20.80
N ARG A 214 14.92 5.07 20.77
CA ARG A 214 13.81 4.87 21.70
C ARG A 214 12.54 4.46 20.95
N TRP A 215 12.01 3.30 21.28
CA TRP A 215 10.85 2.74 20.60
C TRP A 215 9.55 2.96 21.40
N PHE A 216 8.56 3.59 20.77
CA PHE A 216 7.26 3.87 21.37
C PHE A 216 6.12 3.17 20.62
N THR A 217 5.24 2.52 21.38
CA THR A 217 4.09 1.81 20.83
C THR A 217 2.83 2.11 21.63
N ARG A 218 1.68 2.21 20.94
CA ARG A 218 0.37 2.43 21.58
C ARG A 218 -0.13 1.19 22.31
N ARG A 219 0.23 0.01 21.83
CA ARG A 219 -0.13 -1.28 22.42
C ARG A 219 1.12 -2.14 22.46
N PRO A 220 1.29 -2.98 23.49
CA PRO A 220 2.39 -3.95 23.54
C PRO A 220 2.49 -4.75 22.24
N VAL A 221 3.71 -5.00 21.79
CA VAL A 221 3.96 -5.83 20.61
C VAL A 221 3.71 -7.28 20.99
N VAL A 222 2.80 -7.91 20.24
CA VAL A 222 2.51 -9.35 20.39
C VAL A 222 3.45 -10.12 19.47
N TRP A 223 4.38 -10.85 20.07
CA TRP A 223 5.31 -11.73 19.38
C TRP A 223 4.65 -13.09 19.11
N SER A 224 4.89 -13.64 17.93
CA SER A 224 4.43 -14.99 17.57
C SER A 224 5.64 -15.93 17.49
N ASP A 225 5.62 -16.99 18.30
CA ASP A 225 6.70 -17.99 18.35
C ASP A 225 6.73 -18.93 17.14
N SER A 226 5.67 -18.95 16.34
CA SER A 226 5.65 -19.63 15.06
C SER A 226 6.32 -18.77 13.98
N ALA A 227 7.24 -19.38 13.22
CA ALA A 227 7.87 -18.73 12.06
C ALA A 227 6.87 -18.43 10.92
N SER A 228 5.64 -18.94 11.02
CA SER A 228 4.48 -18.65 10.19
C SER A 228 3.42 -17.91 10.99
N LEU A 229 2.65 -17.03 10.33
CA LEU A 229 1.45 -16.45 10.91
C LEU A 229 0.49 -17.57 11.31
N ASP A 230 -0.10 -17.46 12.51
CA ASP A 230 -1.20 -18.31 12.92
C ASP A 230 -2.36 -18.15 11.93
N LEU A 231 -2.85 -19.26 11.39
CA LEU A 231 -3.82 -19.25 10.29
C LEU A 231 -5.16 -18.67 10.76
N ASP A 232 -5.58 -19.00 11.98
CA ASP A 232 -6.84 -18.54 12.56
C ASP A 232 -6.81 -17.03 12.81
N SER A 233 -5.70 -16.51 13.35
CA SER A 233 -5.47 -15.08 13.51
C SER A 233 -5.45 -14.34 12.17
N ALA A 234 -4.87 -14.93 11.12
CA ALA A 234 -4.87 -14.36 9.78
C ALA A 234 -6.28 -14.33 9.17
N VAL A 235 -7.08 -15.37 9.36
CA VAL A 235 -8.50 -15.41 8.94
C VAL A 235 -9.31 -14.35 9.69
N ALA A 236 -9.19 -14.28 11.01
CA ALA A 236 -9.92 -13.30 11.82
C ALA A 236 -9.58 -11.84 11.43
N ALA A 237 -8.30 -11.55 11.15
CA ALA A 237 -7.89 -10.24 10.68
C ALA A 237 -8.46 -9.90 9.29
N VAL A 238 -8.55 -10.88 8.39
CA VAL A 238 -9.20 -10.74 7.07
C VAL A 238 -10.70 -10.50 7.23
N ASP A 239 -11.38 -11.25 8.08
CA ASP A 239 -12.82 -11.10 8.33
C ASP A 239 -13.17 -9.75 8.95
N GLU A 240 -12.31 -9.23 9.85
CA GLU A 240 -12.47 -7.88 10.39
C GLU A 240 -12.33 -6.80 9.31
N GLN A 241 -11.38 -6.95 8.39
CA GLN A 241 -11.24 -6.04 7.25
C GLN A 241 -12.48 -6.08 6.34
N ASP A 242 -13.01 -7.28 6.06
CA ASP A 242 -14.20 -7.45 5.23
C ASP A 242 -15.43 -6.83 5.89
N ARG A 243 -15.64 -7.08 7.18
CA ARG A 243 -16.73 -6.46 7.97
C ARG A 243 -16.60 -4.94 8.03
N ALA A 244 -15.39 -4.40 8.14
CA ALA A 244 -15.17 -2.96 8.09
C ALA A 244 -15.47 -2.38 6.70
N ALA A 245 -15.03 -3.05 5.63
CA ALA A 245 -15.28 -2.64 4.25
C ALA A 245 -16.77 -2.65 3.89
N ARG A 246 -17.50 -3.72 4.24
CA ARG A 246 -18.95 -3.82 4.02
C ARG A 246 -19.76 -2.83 4.85
N ALA A 247 -19.24 -2.38 5.97
CA ALA A 247 -19.87 -1.34 6.79
C ALA A 247 -19.40 0.08 6.44
N GLY A 248 -18.56 0.24 5.40
CA GLY A 248 -17.99 1.52 5.01
C GLY A 248 -17.12 2.18 6.07
N ARG A 249 -16.57 1.43 7.04
CA ARG A 249 -15.69 1.96 8.08
C ARG A 249 -14.26 2.14 7.56
N VAL A 250 -13.46 2.95 8.27
CA VAL A 250 -12.00 2.94 8.08
C VAL A 250 -11.48 1.52 8.32
N LEU A 251 -10.66 1.04 7.39
CA LEU A 251 -10.04 -0.27 7.48
C LEU A 251 -9.10 -0.36 8.70
N PRO A 252 -9.20 -1.44 9.51
CA PRO A 252 -8.32 -1.64 10.65
C PRO A 252 -6.88 -1.93 10.22
N SER A 253 -5.95 -2.09 11.19
CA SER A 253 -4.60 -2.57 10.87
C SER A 253 -4.57 -4.10 10.80
N ILE A 254 -3.96 -4.64 9.73
CA ILE A 254 -3.75 -6.09 9.58
C ILE A 254 -2.74 -6.62 10.61
N VAL A 255 -1.73 -5.82 10.95
CA VAL A 255 -0.64 -6.23 11.87
C VAL A 255 -1.15 -6.36 13.31
N SER A 256 -2.17 -5.60 13.71
CA SER A 256 -2.69 -5.67 15.09
C SER A 256 -3.43 -6.96 15.43
N GLY A 257 -3.86 -7.75 14.43
CA GLY A 257 -4.63 -8.98 14.66
C GLY A 257 -3.82 -10.27 14.57
N THR A 258 -2.59 -10.23 14.05
CA THR A 258 -1.86 -11.44 13.63
C THR A 258 -0.57 -11.71 14.41
N GLY A 259 -0.15 -10.77 15.25
CA GLY A 259 1.16 -10.83 15.92
C GLY A 259 2.33 -10.70 14.93
N ILE A 260 3.54 -10.62 15.46
CA ILE A 260 4.77 -10.48 14.66
C ILE A 260 5.57 -11.77 14.77
N PRO A 261 5.71 -12.54 13.68
CA PRO A 261 6.54 -13.74 13.66
C PRO A 261 7.98 -13.43 14.07
N VAL A 262 8.48 -14.14 15.08
CA VAL A 262 9.84 -13.93 15.58
C VAL A 262 10.85 -14.66 14.69
N THR A 263 11.39 -13.94 13.72
CA THR A 263 12.52 -14.42 12.91
C THR A 263 13.81 -14.45 13.75
N ARG A 264 14.85 -15.17 13.28
CA ARG A 264 16.17 -15.17 13.94
C ARG A 264 16.72 -13.74 14.13
N ARG A 265 16.50 -12.85 13.16
CA ARG A 265 16.95 -11.43 13.23
C ARG A 265 16.19 -10.66 14.32
N ILE A 266 14.88 -10.87 14.44
CA ILE A 266 14.05 -10.26 15.48
C ILE A 266 14.43 -10.81 16.85
N ARG A 267 14.59 -12.14 17.00
CA ARG A 267 15.02 -12.78 18.24
C ARG A 267 16.33 -12.19 18.75
N ALA A 268 17.34 -12.10 17.89
CA ALA A 268 18.60 -11.46 18.23
C ALA A 268 18.43 -9.99 18.68
N GLY A 269 17.42 -9.28 18.17
CA GLY A 269 17.13 -7.88 18.54
C GLY A 269 16.43 -7.73 19.88
N ILE A 270 15.60 -8.72 20.22
CA ILE A 270 15.00 -8.85 21.55
C ILE A 270 16.11 -9.18 22.56
N ASP A 271 16.92 -10.21 22.28
CA ASP A 271 17.93 -10.74 23.21
C ASP A 271 18.98 -9.68 23.59
N ARG A 272 19.32 -8.76 22.69
CA ARG A 272 20.28 -7.67 22.93
C ARG A 272 19.66 -6.37 23.43
N GLY A 273 18.34 -6.31 23.60
CA GLY A 273 17.64 -5.14 24.12
C GLY A 273 17.32 -4.03 23.10
N THR A 274 17.61 -4.20 21.81
CA THR A 274 17.23 -3.22 20.76
C THR A 274 15.72 -3.11 20.59
N LEU A 275 14.98 -4.22 20.76
CA LEU A 275 13.53 -4.29 20.54
C LEU A 275 12.74 -4.20 21.85
N VAL A 276 13.02 -3.17 22.66
CA VAL A 276 12.30 -2.87 23.91
C VAL A 276 11.35 -1.68 23.69
N ALA A 277 10.06 -1.99 23.55
CA ALA A 277 9.02 -1.00 23.35
C ALA A 277 8.62 -0.32 24.66
N SER A 278 8.40 0.99 24.62
CA SER A 278 7.82 1.79 25.69
C SER A 278 6.37 2.19 25.38
N PRO A 279 5.54 2.45 26.40
CA PRO A 279 4.24 3.10 26.21
C PRO A 279 4.42 4.47 25.56
N MET A 280 3.46 4.90 24.75
CA MET A 280 3.49 6.20 24.09
C MET A 280 3.80 7.36 25.07
N PHE A 281 4.73 8.22 24.67
CA PHE A 281 5.06 9.46 25.38
C PHE A 281 3.87 10.43 25.41
N ALA A 282 3.80 11.39 26.32
CA ALA A 282 2.66 12.31 26.45
C ALA A 282 2.64 13.42 25.39
N ARG A 283 3.82 13.99 25.06
CA ARG A 283 3.97 15.08 24.09
C ARG A 283 5.38 15.14 23.53
N LEU A 284 5.57 15.90 22.46
CA LEU A 284 6.88 16.40 22.05
C LEU A 284 7.13 17.79 22.65
N ASP A 285 8.39 18.19 22.73
CA ASP A 285 8.81 19.59 22.82
C ASP A 285 9.83 19.91 21.73
N ALA A 286 10.54 21.04 21.86
CA ALA A 286 11.48 21.50 20.87
C ALA A 286 12.62 20.51 20.58
N THR A 287 13.04 19.69 21.57
CA THR A 287 14.27 18.88 21.50
C THR A 287 14.06 17.39 21.71
N GLY A 288 12.83 16.94 21.97
CA GLY A 288 12.57 15.53 22.20
C GLY A 288 11.12 15.18 22.51
N VAL A 289 10.96 14.08 23.24
CA VAL A 289 9.67 13.58 23.70
C VAL A 289 9.62 13.56 25.22
N VAL A 290 8.45 13.83 25.80
CA VAL A 290 8.22 13.78 27.25
C VAL A 290 7.28 12.63 27.55
N THR A 291 7.71 11.66 28.36
CA THR A 291 6.91 10.48 28.72
C THR A 291 5.71 10.85 29.56
N ALA A 292 4.80 9.89 29.81
CA ALA A 292 3.66 10.11 30.71
C ALA A 292 4.10 10.39 32.15
N GLU A 293 5.27 9.88 32.53
CA GLU A 293 5.91 10.04 33.83
C GLU A 293 6.74 11.34 33.93
N GLY A 294 6.84 12.11 32.83
CA GLY A 294 7.57 13.38 32.79
C GLY A 294 9.06 13.28 32.46
N GLU A 295 9.57 12.09 32.12
CA GLU A 295 10.94 11.91 31.63
C GLU A 295 11.09 12.60 30.28
N HIS A 296 12.13 13.42 30.11
CA HIS A 296 12.52 13.96 28.81
C HIS A 296 13.50 13.01 28.12
N VAL A 297 13.16 12.62 26.90
CA VAL A 297 14.01 11.82 26.01
C VAL A 297 14.38 12.69 24.82
N HIS A 298 15.64 13.09 24.74
CA HIS A 298 16.19 13.85 23.61
C HIS A 298 16.01 13.08 22.29
N ALA A 299 15.68 13.78 21.22
CA ALA A 299 15.57 13.22 19.89
C ALA A 299 16.03 14.21 18.82
N ASP A 300 16.98 13.79 18.00
CA ASP A 300 17.35 14.51 16.77
C ASP A 300 16.34 14.22 15.65
N ALA A 301 15.73 13.02 15.68
CA ALA A 301 14.76 12.59 14.69
C ALA A 301 13.62 11.74 15.26
N VAL A 302 12.44 11.84 14.64
CA VAL A 302 11.26 11.02 14.92
C VAL A 302 10.82 10.27 13.65
N LEU A 303 10.86 8.94 13.70
CA LEU A 303 10.36 8.03 12.67
C LEU A 303 8.92 7.61 12.97
N TRP A 304 7.98 8.14 12.20
CA TRP A 304 6.56 7.79 12.27
C TRP A 304 6.27 6.53 11.43
N ALA A 305 6.58 5.36 11.98
CA ALA A 305 6.24 4.05 11.42
C ALA A 305 4.79 3.64 11.78
N THR A 306 3.86 4.59 11.68
CA THR A 306 2.47 4.49 12.14
C THR A 306 1.48 3.95 11.11
N GLY A 307 1.99 3.47 9.98
CA GLY A 307 1.22 2.79 8.94
C GLY A 307 0.67 3.74 7.88
N PHE A 308 -0.36 3.27 7.17
CA PHE A 308 -0.88 3.92 5.96
C PHE A 308 -2.40 3.85 5.91
N ARG A 309 -3.02 4.70 5.10
CA ARG A 309 -4.43 4.63 4.72
C ARG A 309 -4.56 4.18 3.26
N ALA A 310 -5.75 3.73 2.88
CA ALA A 310 -6.06 3.45 1.48
C ALA A 310 -5.95 4.72 0.63
N ASP A 311 -5.29 4.62 -0.52
CA ASP A 311 -5.11 5.75 -1.44
C ASP A 311 -6.32 5.88 -2.35
N LEU A 312 -7.28 6.71 -1.93
CA LEU A 312 -8.60 6.86 -2.55
C LEU A 312 -8.90 8.32 -2.96
N ARG A 313 -7.92 9.22 -2.87
CA ARG A 313 -8.16 10.67 -3.06
C ARG A 313 -8.69 11.00 -4.45
N HIS A 314 -8.18 10.34 -5.48
CA HIS A 314 -8.65 10.49 -6.86
C HIS A 314 -10.09 10.00 -7.06
N LEU A 315 -10.65 9.22 -6.14
CA LEU A 315 -12.05 8.79 -6.17
C LEU A 315 -13.00 9.76 -5.44
N ALA A 316 -12.47 10.80 -4.78
CA ALA A 316 -13.29 11.77 -4.05
C ALA A 316 -14.44 12.39 -4.87
N PRO A 317 -14.28 12.69 -6.18
CA PRO A 317 -15.37 13.22 -6.99
C PRO A 317 -16.57 12.28 -7.15
N LEU A 318 -16.40 10.96 -6.96
CA LEU A 318 -17.50 9.99 -6.98
C LEU A 318 -18.39 10.07 -5.71
N LYS A 319 -17.91 10.74 -4.65
CA LYS A 319 -18.63 10.95 -3.37
C LYS A 319 -19.02 9.65 -2.66
N LEU A 320 -18.16 8.63 -2.71
CA LEU A 320 -18.41 7.29 -2.15
C LEU A 320 -18.02 7.14 -0.67
N ARG A 321 -17.43 8.17 -0.06
CA ARG A 321 -16.95 8.08 1.32
C ARG A 321 -18.12 8.22 2.28
N THR A 322 -18.25 7.27 3.19
CA THR A 322 -19.29 7.26 4.23
C THR A 322 -18.94 8.21 5.39
N ALA A 323 -19.91 8.46 6.27
CA ALA A 323 -19.69 9.18 7.53
C ALA A 323 -18.66 8.47 8.45
N GLN A 324 -18.48 7.16 8.29
CA GLN A 324 -17.53 6.33 9.04
C GLN A 324 -16.12 6.35 8.42
N GLY A 325 -15.90 7.10 7.34
CA GLY A 325 -14.59 7.42 6.77
C GLY A 325 -14.05 6.45 5.71
N GLY A 326 -14.72 5.31 5.50
CA GLY A 326 -14.41 4.33 4.45
C GLY A 326 -15.30 4.45 3.22
N ILE A 327 -15.24 3.44 2.35
CA ILE A 327 -16.15 3.20 1.22
C ILE A 327 -16.82 1.84 1.46
N VAL A 328 -18.11 1.72 1.15
CA VAL A 328 -18.82 0.43 1.21
C VAL A 328 -18.37 -0.46 0.06
N VAL A 329 -17.71 -1.57 0.40
CA VAL A 329 -17.15 -2.51 -0.56
C VAL A 329 -17.50 -3.95 -0.17
N ALA A 330 -18.10 -4.66 -1.11
CA ALA A 330 -18.45 -6.08 -1.01
C ALA A 330 -17.72 -6.84 -2.11
N ASP A 331 -16.94 -7.87 -1.74
CA ASP A 331 -16.24 -8.74 -2.71
C ASP A 331 -15.35 -8.01 -3.73
N GLY A 332 -14.83 -6.85 -3.34
CA GLY A 332 -13.99 -5.98 -4.18
C GLY A 332 -14.77 -5.06 -5.11
N ARG A 333 -16.10 -4.99 -5.01
CA ARG A 333 -16.97 -4.08 -5.78
C ARG A 333 -17.55 -3.01 -4.85
N SER A 334 -17.59 -1.76 -5.31
CA SER A 334 -18.28 -0.68 -4.59
C SER A 334 -19.80 -0.85 -4.73
N GLU A 335 -20.52 -0.67 -3.63
CA GLU A 335 -22.00 -0.74 -3.65
C GLU A 335 -22.61 0.52 -4.30
N ASP A 336 -22.11 1.70 -3.95
CA ASP A 336 -22.62 2.99 -4.44
C ASP A 336 -22.12 3.38 -5.85
N GLU A 337 -21.16 2.64 -6.38
CA GLU A 337 -20.70 2.77 -7.78
C GLU A 337 -20.36 1.39 -8.34
N PRO A 338 -21.34 0.65 -8.89
CA PRO A 338 -21.14 -0.74 -9.31
C PRO A 338 -20.16 -0.97 -10.46
N ARG A 339 -19.70 0.10 -11.13
CA ARG A 339 -18.64 0.08 -12.16
C ARG A 339 -17.23 0.29 -11.57
N LEU A 340 -17.13 0.55 -10.27
CA LEU A 340 -15.88 0.70 -9.55
C LEU A 340 -15.57 -0.56 -8.73
N PHE A 341 -14.41 -1.14 -9.01
CA PHE A 341 -13.84 -2.23 -8.22
C PHE A 341 -12.63 -1.73 -7.43
N LEU A 342 -12.41 -2.27 -6.24
CA LEU A 342 -11.26 -1.98 -5.38
C LEU A 342 -10.46 -3.26 -5.16
N ALA A 343 -9.30 -3.36 -5.81
CA ALA A 343 -8.38 -4.49 -5.68
C ALA A 343 -7.27 -4.16 -4.68
N GLY A 344 -6.94 -5.12 -3.80
CA GLY A 344 -5.94 -4.88 -2.75
C GLY A 344 -6.42 -3.93 -1.65
N TYR A 345 -7.73 -3.70 -1.55
CA TYR A 345 -8.39 -2.95 -0.50
C TYR A 345 -8.96 -3.91 0.57
N GLY A 346 -8.87 -3.52 1.83
CA GLY A 346 -9.39 -4.29 2.96
C GLY A 346 -8.78 -5.70 3.06
N PRO A 347 -9.60 -6.77 3.05
CA PRO A 347 -9.14 -8.15 3.23
C PRO A 347 -8.15 -8.62 2.15
N GLN A 348 -8.10 -7.91 1.02
CA GLN A 348 -7.30 -8.27 -0.14
C GLN A 348 -5.90 -7.62 -0.16
N ALA A 349 -5.57 -6.79 0.84
CA ALA A 349 -4.33 -6.01 0.84
C ALA A 349 -3.05 -6.84 1.06
N SER A 350 -3.20 -8.12 1.42
CA SER A 350 -2.08 -9.07 1.47
C SER A 350 -1.73 -9.59 0.07
N THR A 351 -0.49 -10.03 -0.09
CA THR A 351 0.01 -10.62 -1.33
C THR A 351 -0.79 -11.87 -1.75
N ILE A 352 -1.14 -12.76 -0.82
CA ILE A 352 -2.00 -13.94 -1.09
C ILE A 352 -3.43 -13.50 -1.42
N GLY A 353 -3.97 -12.54 -0.65
CA GLY A 353 -5.32 -12.01 -0.82
C GLY A 353 -5.51 -11.35 -2.18
N ALA A 354 -4.53 -10.57 -2.63
CA ALA A 354 -4.58 -9.85 -3.90
C ALA A 354 -4.65 -10.78 -5.12
N ASN A 355 -4.03 -11.97 -5.04
CA ASN A 355 -4.10 -12.95 -6.13
C ASN A 355 -5.48 -13.61 -6.23
N ARG A 356 -6.02 -14.09 -5.09
CA ARG A 356 -7.36 -14.69 -5.05
C ARG A 356 -8.44 -13.69 -5.45
N ALA A 357 -8.31 -12.46 -4.94
CA ALA A 357 -9.16 -11.35 -5.28
C ALA A 357 -9.09 -10.97 -6.76
N GLY A 358 -7.89 -10.91 -7.35
CA GLY A 358 -7.71 -10.49 -8.73
C GLY A 358 -8.50 -11.33 -9.72
N ARG A 359 -8.50 -12.67 -9.55
CA ARG A 359 -9.33 -13.57 -10.36
C ARG A 359 -10.83 -13.31 -10.19
N ARG A 360 -11.28 -13.09 -8.96
CA ARG A 360 -12.70 -12.86 -8.64
C ARG A 360 -13.18 -11.52 -9.21
N ILE A 361 -12.40 -10.46 -9.01
CA ILE A 361 -12.66 -9.13 -9.57
C ILE A 361 -12.72 -9.19 -11.09
N ALA A 362 -11.72 -9.80 -11.74
CA ALA A 362 -11.69 -9.88 -13.20
C ALA A 362 -12.94 -10.57 -13.80
N ARG A 363 -13.48 -11.59 -13.13
CA ARG A 363 -14.74 -12.24 -13.54
C ARG A 363 -15.94 -11.30 -13.41
N GLN A 364 -16.10 -10.71 -12.23
CA GLN A 364 -17.19 -9.74 -11.99
C GLN A 364 -17.13 -8.55 -12.97
N VAL A 365 -15.93 -8.10 -13.33
CA VAL A 365 -15.74 -7.05 -14.34
C VAL A 365 -16.28 -7.50 -15.70
N VAL A 366 -15.95 -8.72 -16.14
CA VAL A 366 -16.47 -9.25 -17.41
C VAL A 366 -17.98 -9.43 -17.38
N ASP A 367 -18.55 -9.84 -16.24
CA ASP A 367 -20.01 -9.94 -16.07
C ASP A 367 -20.67 -8.56 -16.24
N VAL A 368 -20.12 -7.51 -15.61
CA VAL A 368 -20.59 -6.13 -15.78
C VAL A 368 -20.48 -5.65 -17.24
N LEU A 369 -19.40 -6.00 -17.92
CA LEU A 369 -19.20 -5.65 -19.33
C LEU A 369 -20.19 -6.37 -20.27
N ALA A 370 -20.71 -7.54 -19.87
CA ALA A 370 -21.72 -8.27 -20.62
C ALA A 370 -23.12 -7.67 -20.43
N ASP A 371 -23.43 -7.13 -19.25
CA ASP A 371 -24.72 -6.51 -18.95
C ASP A 371 -24.93 -5.13 -19.62
N VAL A 372 -23.83 -4.50 -20.07
CA VAL A 372 -23.83 -3.17 -20.73
C VAL A 372 -23.82 -3.29 -22.26
N SER A 373 -23.61 -4.49 -22.80
CA SER A 373 -23.61 -4.81 -24.25
C SER A 373 -25.00 -5.22 -24.72
#